data_AF-A0A928SNJ6-F1
#
_entry.id   AF-A0A928SNJ6-F1
#
_cell.length_a   1.000
_cell.length_b   1.000
_cell.length_c   1.000
_cell.angle_alpha   90.00
_cell.angle_beta   90.00
_cell.angle_gamma   90.00
#
_symmetry.space_group_name_H-M   'P 1'
#
loop_
_entity.id
_entity.type
_entity.pdbx_description
1 polymer ?
#
loop_
_entity_poly.entity_id
_entity_poly.type
_entity_poly.pdbx_seq_one_letter_code
_entity_poly.pdbx_strand_id
1 'polypeptide(L)'
;MRPFLLLALGLCACRDPAPPAPPRAEPVAPPSAPASAAPSAVPPAAPPPAPEALPGPPSAERYPWLADPNLEPKAVETLRTRFPPPPGFRRVVPVPKSFGEWLGDLPLAEAGTPVRAFDGRVLHPATDKRIAAVVALDVSRADLQQCADTVIRLHAEWRWSQGARDMSYRAAAGMELPWSRWASGERIVPKGASIQWVPGSKAVDDHASFRKYLDAVFAWANTVSLEKQARQVLPVDLRAGDFFILPGNPGHVVLVLDVARGKERVALLGQSFMPAQNMQVLRAPDGGPWFHVDPSKDVDTPFWKPFPWGSLRRLPE
;
A
#
# COMPACT_ATOMS: atom_id res chain seq x y z
N MET A 1 -61.67 -37.23 32.99
CA MET A 1 -62.33 -35.90 32.96
C MET A 1 -61.33 -34.83 32.55
N ARG A 2 -61.38 -34.46 31.26
CA ARG A 2 -61.09 -33.17 30.59
C ARG A 2 -60.63 -33.48 29.16
N PRO A 3 -61.26 -32.89 28.11
CA PRO A 3 -61.25 -33.50 26.77
C PRO A 3 -60.13 -32.97 25.89
N PHE A 4 -59.71 -33.82 24.96
CA PHE A 4 -58.89 -33.53 23.79
C PHE A 4 -59.66 -32.63 22.81
N LEU A 5 -59.01 -31.61 22.26
CA LEU A 5 -59.47 -30.88 21.07
C LEU A 5 -58.38 -30.97 20.00
N LEU A 6 -58.59 -31.87 19.03
CA LEU A 6 -57.84 -31.91 17.78
C LEU A 6 -58.27 -30.74 16.90
N LEU A 7 -57.32 -29.92 16.46
CA LEU A 7 -57.55 -28.92 15.42
C LEU A 7 -57.10 -29.49 14.07
N ALA A 8 -58.05 -29.88 13.24
CA ALA A 8 -57.83 -30.23 11.83
C ALA A 8 -57.88 -28.95 10.98
N LEU A 9 -56.75 -28.58 10.38
CA LEU A 9 -56.71 -27.56 9.33
C LEU A 9 -56.76 -28.27 7.96
N GLY A 10 -57.91 -28.16 7.31
CA GLY A 10 -58.17 -28.68 5.98
C GLY A 10 -57.40 -27.92 4.90
N LEU A 11 -56.85 -28.69 3.96
CA LEU A 11 -56.34 -28.19 2.69
C LEU A 11 -57.49 -27.61 1.86
N CYS A 12 -57.44 -26.31 1.58
CA CYS A 12 -58.28 -25.68 0.56
C CYS A 12 -57.40 -25.38 -0.66
N ALA A 13 -57.50 -26.23 -1.68
CA ALA A 13 -56.83 -26.05 -2.96
C ALA A 13 -57.51 -24.91 -3.74
N CYS A 14 -56.91 -23.72 -3.73
CA CYS A 14 -57.23 -22.67 -4.69
C CYS A 14 -56.48 -22.98 -5.99
N ARG A 15 -57.24 -23.18 -7.06
CA ARG A 15 -56.76 -23.47 -8.42
C ARG A 15 -56.54 -22.13 -9.12
N ASP A 16 -55.31 -21.68 -9.23
CA ASP A 16 -54.98 -20.50 -10.03
C ASP A 16 -55.12 -20.82 -11.54
N PRO A 17 -55.69 -19.90 -12.34
CA PRO A 17 -55.84 -20.10 -13.78
C PRO A 17 -54.49 -20.03 -14.49
N ALA A 18 -54.27 -20.94 -15.45
CA ALA A 18 -53.06 -21.03 -16.25
C ALA A 18 -52.84 -19.75 -17.09
N PRO A 19 -51.58 -19.29 -17.25
CA PRO A 19 -51.26 -18.12 -18.06
C PRO A 19 -51.50 -18.37 -19.56
N PRO A 20 -51.84 -17.33 -20.34
CA PRO A 20 -52.09 -17.46 -21.77
C PRO A 20 -50.82 -17.83 -22.55
N ALA A 21 -51.00 -18.65 -23.59
CA ALA A 21 -49.93 -19.09 -24.48
C ALA A 21 -49.31 -17.90 -25.26
N PRO A 22 -47.99 -17.92 -25.52
CA PRO A 22 -47.33 -16.87 -26.28
C PRO A 22 -47.76 -16.86 -27.76
N PRO A 23 -47.73 -15.70 -28.43
CA PRO A 23 -48.10 -15.60 -29.83
C PRO A 23 -47.15 -16.40 -30.73
N ARG A 24 -47.72 -17.04 -31.77
CA ARG A 24 -46.98 -17.76 -32.81
C ARG A 24 -46.08 -16.79 -33.57
N ALA A 25 -44.78 -17.07 -33.59
CA ALA A 25 -43.82 -16.36 -34.42
C ALA A 25 -44.08 -16.64 -35.90
N GLU A 26 -44.17 -15.59 -36.71
CA GLU A 26 -44.13 -15.67 -38.17
C GLU A 26 -42.74 -16.12 -38.65
N PRO A 27 -42.64 -16.82 -39.78
CA PRO A 27 -41.36 -17.33 -40.28
C PRO A 27 -40.46 -16.18 -40.76
N VAL A 28 -39.32 -16.02 -40.06
CA VAL A 28 -38.24 -15.11 -40.46
C VAL A 28 -37.55 -15.67 -41.71
N ALA A 29 -37.46 -14.86 -42.77
CA ALA A 29 -36.73 -15.20 -43.99
C ALA A 29 -35.23 -15.44 -43.69
N PRO A 30 -34.56 -16.37 -44.38
CA PRO A 30 -33.16 -16.66 -44.12
C PRO A 30 -32.27 -15.46 -44.47
N PRO A 31 -31.23 -15.17 -43.68
CA PRO A 31 -30.31 -14.07 -43.99
C PRO A 31 -29.53 -14.37 -45.27
N SER A 32 -29.38 -13.33 -46.10
CA SER A 32 -28.55 -13.33 -47.29
C SER A 32 -27.08 -13.59 -46.91
N ALA A 33 -26.39 -14.42 -47.70
CA ALA A 33 -24.97 -14.72 -47.49
C ALA A 33 -24.12 -13.43 -47.46
N PRO A 34 -23.15 -13.30 -46.54
CA PRO A 34 -22.28 -12.14 -46.51
C PRO A 34 -21.32 -12.19 -47.71
N ALA A 35 -21.18 -11.04 -48.39
CA ALA A 35 -20.17 -10.85 -49.41
C ALA A 35 -18.76 -10.99 -48.80
N SER A 36 -17.89 -11.72 -49.51
CA SER A 36 -16.49 -11.90 -49.14
C SER A 36 -15.77 -10.55 -49.12
N ALA A 37 -15.42 -10.07 -47.93
CA ALA A 37 -14.52 -8.93 -47.76
C ALA A 37 -13.07 -9.42 -47.80
N ALA A 38 -12.26 -8.82 -48.68
CA ALA A 38 -10.82 -9.05 -48.76
C ALA A 38 -10.14 -8.68 -47.42
N PRO A 39 -9.02 -9.34 -47.05
CA PRO A 39 -8.36 -9.11 -45.78
C PRO A 39 -7.78 -7.69 -45.71
N SER A 40 -8.28 -6.88 -44.76
CA SER A 40 -7.65 -5.61 -44.41
C SER A 40 -6.27 -5.88 -43.80
N ALA A 41 -5.24 -5.28 -44.40
CA ALA A 41 -3.89 -5.32 -43.90
C ALA A 41 -3.83 -4.79 -42.45
N VAL A 42 -3.25 -5.60 -41.56
CA VAL A 42 -2.93 -5.19 -40.19
C VAL A 42 -1.93 -4.04 -40.27
N PRO A 43 -2.20 -2.86 -39.69
CA PRO A 43 -1.24 -1.76 -39.69
C PRO A 43 0.04 -2.19 -38.95
N PRO A 44 1.23 -1.75 -39.39
CA PRO A 44 2.48 -2.13 -38.76
C PRO A 44 2.47 -1.74 -37.28
N ALA A 45 2.98 -2.64 -36.44
CA ALA A 45 3.10 -2.42 -35.01
C ALA A 45 3.81 -1.09 -34.75
N ALA A 46 3.23 -0.26 -33.87
CA ALA A 46 3.84 0.98 -33.45
C ALA A 46 5.27 0.73 -32.93
N PRO A 47 6.24 1.60 -33.26
CA PRO A 47 7.59 1.46 -32.72
C PRO A 47 7.54 1.43 -31.18
N PRO A 48 8.45 0.67 -30.53
CA PRO A 48 8.50 0.63 -29.07
C PRO A 48 8.60 2.06 -28.53
N PRO A 49 7.89 2.38 -27.43
CA PRO A 49 7.98 3.71 -26.83
C PRO A 49 9.45 4.02 -26.54
N ALA A 50 9.84 5.27 -26.80
CA ALA A 50 11.16 5.77 -26.45
C ALA A 50 11.44 5.45 -24.97
N PRO A 51 12.69 5.12 -24.59
CA PRO A 51 13.02 4.92 -23.19
C PRO A 51 12.57 6.16 -22.41
N GLU A 52 11.68 5.95 -21.43
CA GLU A 52 11.27 6.98 -20.49
C GLU A 52 12.53 7.65 -19.94
N ALA A 53 12.61 8.98 -20.05
CA ALA A 53 13.70 9.73 -19.47
C ALA A 53 13.80 9.36 -17.99
N LEU A 54 15.01 9.05 -17.51
CA LEU A 54 15.21 8.77 -16.10
C LEU A 54 14.69 9.95 -15.28
N PRO A 55 13.96 9.70 -14.18
CA PRO A 55 13.46 10.76 -13.33
C PRO A 55 14.63 11.62 -12.85
N GLY A 56 14.38 12.92 -12.67
CA GLY A 56 15.34 13.84 -12.06
C GLY A 56 15.76 13.39 -10.65
N PRO A 57 16.79 14.04 -10.07
CA PRO A 57 17.22 13.73 -8.71
C PRO A 57 16.06 13.92 -7.71
N PRO A 58 16.11 13.25 -6.53
CA PRO A 58 15.10 13.48 -5.50
C PRO A 58 15.00 14.95 -5.12
N SER A 59 13.77 15.47 -5.01
CA SER A 59 13.53 16.90 -4.75
C SER A 59 12.58 17.12 -3.56
N ALA A 60 12.78 18.25 -2.87
CA ALA A 60 11.91 18.68 -1.78
C ALA A 60 10.49 19.03 -2.24
N GLU A 61 10.29 19.33 -3.52
CA GLU A 61 8.96 19.53 -4.10
C GLU A 61 8.12 18.25 -4.05
N ARG A 62 8.74 17.10 -4.30
CA ARG A 62 8.07 15.79 -4.28
C ARG A 62 8.09 15.12 -2.91
N TYR A 63 9.17 15.33 -2.16
CA TYR A 63 9.44 14.73 -0.86
C TYR A 63 9.78 15.83 0.17
N PRO A 64 8.78 16.44 0.83
CA PRO A 64 8.98 17.66 1.62
C PRO A 64 10.02 17.53 2.75
N TRP A 65 10.23 16.35 3.31
CA TRP A 65 11.26 16.12 4.34
C TRP A 65 12.69 16.33 3.82
N LEU A 66 12.92 16.30 2.50
CA LEU A 66 14.23 16.62 1.91
C LEU A 66 14.60 18.10 2.06
N ALA A 67 13.67 18.97 2.45
CA ALA A 67 13.96 20.36 2.77
C ALA A 67 14.73 20.53 4.10
N ASP A 68 14.80 19.51 4.96
CA ASP A 68 15.58 19.58 6.19
C ASP A 68 17.08 19.50 5.89
N PRO A 69 17.88 20.55 6.13
CA PRO A 69 19.32 20.51 5.94
C PRO A 69 20.02 19.47 6.84
N ASN A 70 19.37 19.05 7.93
CA ASN A 70 19.87 18.06 8.88
C ASN A 70 19.33 16.66 8.64
N LEU A 71 18.63 16.41 7.51
CA LEU A 71 18.14 15.08 7.16
C LEU A 71 19.27 14.06 7.22
N GLU A 72 19.05 12.96 7.93
CA GLU A 72 19.92 11.80 7.91
C GLU A 72 19.08 10.51 7.79
N PRO A 73 19.42 9.60 6.87
CA PRO A 73 20.55 9.69 5.93
C PRO A 73 20.26 10.61 4.73
N LYS A 74 21.31 11.20 4.14
CA LYS A 74 21.22 12.08 2.95
C LYS A 74 20.71 11.33 1.72
N ALA A 75 19.86 11.97 0.93
CA ALA A 75 19.40 11.46 -0.36
C ALA A 75 20.45 11.69 -1.45
N VAL A 76 20.78 10.66 -2.23
CA VAL A 76 21.75 10.75 -3.34
C VAL A 76 21.16 10.37 -4.70
N GLU A 77 20.15 9.50 -4.74
CA GLU A 77 19.47 9.08 -5.98
C GLU A 77 18.08 8.52 -5.70
N THR A 78 17.37 8.11 -6.75
CA THR A 78 16.02 7.51 -6.65
C THR A 78 16.05 6.00 -6.71
N LEU A 79 15.03 5.37 -6.12
CA LEU A 79 14.79 3.93 -6.17
C LEU A 79 14.74 3.38 -7.60
N ARG A 80 14.04 4.08 -8.51
CA ARG A 80 13.97 3.72 -9.94
C ARG A 80 15.33 3.69 -10.63
N THR A 81 16.22 4.62 -10.29
CA THR A 81 17.56 4.72 -10.88
C THR A 81 18.45 3.60 -10.34
N ARG A 82 18.43 3.37 -9.02
CA ARG A 82 19.30 2.39 -8.36
C ARG A 82 18.99 0.94 -8.73
N PHE A 83 17.72 0.61 -8.94
CA PHE A 83 17.27 -0.77 -9.10
C PHE A 83 16.55 -0.99 -10.43
N PRO A 84 17.27 -1.08 -11.57
CA PRO A 84 16.66 -1.44 -12.84
C PRO A 84 16.01 -2.83 -12.75
N PRO A 85 14.93 -3.10 -13.53
CA PRO A 85 14.35 -4.44 -13.60
C PRO A 85 15.37 -5.49 -14.03
N PRO A 86 15.24 -6.74 -13.57
CA PRO A 86 16.11 -7.81 -14.03
C PRO A 86 15.99 -8.04 -15.55
N PRO A 87 16.99 -8.66 -16.19
CA PRO A 87 16.91 -9.00 -17.62
C PRO A 87 15.64 -9.80 -17.96
N GLY A 88 14.93 -9.37 -19.01
CA GLY A 88 13.68 -10.00 -19.43
C GLY A 88 12.42 -9.52 -18.68
N PHE A 89 12.56 -8.60 -17.73
CA PHE A 89 11.46 -7.94 -17.04
C PHE A 89 11.31 -6.49 -17.51
N ARG A 90 10.08 -5.97 -17.44
CA ARG A 90 9.76 -4.55 -17.64
C ARG A 90 8.97 -4.05 -16.44
N ARG A 91 9.24 -2.83 -15.97
CA ARG A 91 8.41 -2.23 -14.89
C ARG A 91 6.95 -2.20 -15.31
N VAL A 92 6.08 -2.49 -14.37
CA VAL A 92 4.64 -2.26 -14.52
C VAL A 92 4.43 -0.75 -14.41
N VAL A 93 3.80 -0.16 -15.43
CA VAL A 93 3.50 1.27 -15.43
C VAL A 93 2.50 1.56 -14.31
N PRO A 94 2.86 2.39 -13.31
CA PRO A 94 1.95 2.70 -12.21
C PRO A 94 0.83 3.64 -12.70
N VAL A 95 -0.27 3.68 -11.96
CA VAL A 95 -1.36 4.63 -12.23
C VAL A 95 -0.83 6.05 -11.97
N PRO A 96 -1.02 7.03 -12.87
CA PRO A 96 -0.56 8.39 -12.65
C PRO A 96 -1.08 8.99 -11.34
N LYS A 97 -0.22 9.69 -10.60
CA LYS A 97 -0.49 10.29 -9.28
C LYS A 97 -0.82 9.29 -8.17
N SER A 98 -0.74 7.98 -8.42
CA SER A 98 -0.98 6.97 -7.39
C SER A 98 0.17 6.91 -6.38
N PHE A 99 -0.11 6.30 -5.23
CA PHE A 99 0.91 6.05 -4.23
C PHE A 99 2.09 5.23 -4.78
N GLY A 100 1.80 4.21 -5.60
CA GLY A 100 2.83 3.38 -6.25
C GLY A 100 3.73 4.16 -7.23
N GLU A 101 3.17 5.13 -7.96
CA GLU A 101 3.97 6.01 -8.83
C GLU A 101 4.92 6.89 -8.01
N TRP A 102 4.42 7.45 -6.92
CA TRP A 102 5.22 8.25 -5.98
C TRP A 102 6.30 7.44 -5.26
N LEU A 103 6.04 6.17 -4.93
CA LEU A 103 7.02 5.28 -4.29
C LEU A 103 8.18 4.89 -5.21
N GLY A 104 7.92 4.76 -6.52
CA GLY A 104 8.93 4.31 -7.48
C GLY A 104 10.18 5.19 -7.52
N ASP A 105 10.07 6.47 -7.12
CA ASP A 105 11.17 7.42 -7.13
C ASP A 105 11.68 7.80 -5.73
N LEU A 106 11.38 6.98 -4.70
CA LEU A 106 11.79 7.24 -3.32
C LEU A 106 13.28 7.60 -3.23
N PRO A 107 13.65 8.61 -2.42
CA PRO A 107 15.04 8.99 -2.23
C PRO A 107 15.79 7.89 -1.48
N LEU A 108 16.93 7.48 -2.02
CA LEU A 108 17.82 6.51 -1.40
C LEU A 108 19.08 7.19 -0.87
N ALA A 109 19.58 6.65 0.23
CA ALA A 109 20.88 7.00 0.77
C ALA A 109 22.02 6.39 -0.05
N GLU A 110 23.24 6.83 0.22
CA GLU A 110 24.43 6.29 -0.42
C GLU A 110 24.57 4.77 -0.19
N ALA A 111 25.11 4.08 -1.18
CA ALA A 111 25.43 2.66 -1.03
C ALA A 111 26.38 2.46 0.16
N GLY A 112 26.10 1.44 0.98
CA GLY A 112 26.88 1.19 2.19
C GLY A 112 26.44 2.03 3.39
N THR A 113 25.32 2.76 3.32
CA THR A 113 24.69 3.34 4.51
C THR A 113 24.21 2.21 5.44
N PRO A 114 24.63 2.18 6.72
CA PRO A 114 24.11 1.21 7.69
C PRO A 114 22.68 1.56 8.12
N VAL A 115 21.90 0.56 8.53
CA VAL A 115 20.60 0.83 9.18
C VAL A 115 20.83 1.20 10.64
N ARG A 116 20.29 2.34 11.04
CA ARG A 116 20.34 2.85 12.39
C ARG A 116 18.95 2.87 13.03
N ALA A 117 18.93 2.62 14.33
CA ALA A 117 17.78 2.87 15.17
C ALA A 117 17.56 4.38 15.36
N PHE A 118 16.41 4.74 15.90
CA PHE A 118 16.03 6.10 16.30
C PHE A 118 17.03 6.77 17.26
N ASP A 119 17.77 5.96 18.03
CA ASP A 119 18.80 6.38 18.99
C ASP A 119 20.21 6.53 18.35
N GLY A 120 20.33 6.29 17.04
CA GLY A 120 21.58 6.38 16.27
C GLY A 120 22.43 5.11 16.28
N ARG A 121 22.09 4.11 17.10
CA ARG A 121 22.80 2.83 17.18
C ARG A 121 22.66 2.08 15.86
N VAL A 122 23.77 1.51 15.39
CA VAL A 122 23.79 0.67 14.19
C VAL A 122 23.11 -0.66 14.54
N LEU A 123 22.00 -0.96 13.86
CA LEU A 123 21.31 -2.24 13.97
C LEU A 123 21.81 -3.23 12.91
N HIS A 124 22.03 -2.74 11.70
CA HIS A 124 22.58 -3.53 10.59
C HIS A 124 23.77 -2.80 9.97
N PRO A 125 24.95 -3.44 9.89
CA PRO A 125 26.11 -2.84 9.26
C PRO A 125 25.88 -2.69 7.75
N ALA A 126 26.68 -1.84 7.12
CA ALA A 126 26.71 -1.64 5.66
C ALA A 126 26.87 -2.94 4.85
N THR A 127 27.46 -3.96 5.46
CA THR A 127 27.76 -5.27 4.86
C THR A 127 26.65 -6.31 5.03
N ASP A 128 25.51 -5.95 5.65
CA ASP A 128 24.39 -6.87 5.84
C ASP A 128 23.79 -7.30 4.48
N LYS A 129 23.98 -8.58 4.14
CA LYS A 129 23.58 -9.17 2.86
C LYS A 129 22.05 -9.29 2.67
N ARG A 130 21.26 -8.93 3.67
CA ARG A 130 19.79 -8.93 3.60
C ARG A 130 19.22 -7.59 3.15
N ILE A 131 20.06 -6.56 3.06
CA ILE A 131 19.66 -5.17 2.82
C ILE A 131 20.26 -4.68 1.49
N ALA A 132 19.40 -4.13 0.63
CA ALA A 132 19.79 -3.62 -0.68
C ALA A 132 20.16 -2.14 -0.64
N ALA A 133 19.39 -1.34 0.09
CA ALA A 133 19.62 0.10 0.29
C ALA A 133 18.86 0.61 1.52
N VAL A 134 19.23 1.80 1.97
CA VAL A 134 18.49 2.57 2.99
C VAL A 134 17.74 3.71 2.30
N VAL A 135 16.46 3.89 2.64
CA VAL A 135 15.67 5.02 2.17
C VAL A 135 16.08 6.26 2.96
N ALA A 136 16.31 7.38 2.26
CA ALA A 136 16.61 8.67 2.86
C ALA A 136 15.33 9.30 3.44
N LEU A 137 14.89 8.73 4.56
CA LEU A 137 13.75 9.13 5.36
C LEU A 137 14.22 9.24 6.81
N ASP A 138 14.01 10.40 7.44
CA ASP A 138 14.36 10.57 8.86
C ASP A 138 13.58 9.60 9.74
N VAL A 139 14.07 9.39 10.95
CA VAL A 139 13.37 8.67 12.01
C VAL A 139 13.29 9.65 13.17
N SER A 140 12.12 9.77 13.81
CA SER A 140 12.03 10.61 15.01
C SER A 140 12.97 10.07 16.09
N ARG A 141 13.45 10.92 16.99
CA ARG A 141 14.34 10.50 18.11
C ARG A 141 13.62 9.72 19.20
N ALA A 142 12.35 9.39 18.99
CA ALA A 142 11.56 8.55 19.87
C ALA A 142 11.32 7.20 19.18
N ASP A 143 11.21 6.13 19.95
CA ASP A 143 10.89 4.80 19.46
C ASP A 143 9.42 4.70 19.04
N LEU A 144 9.04 5.43 17.97
CA LEU A 144 7.66 5.56 17.49
C LEU A 144 7.49 5.09 16.06
N GLN A 145 8.35 5.50 15.12
CA GLN A 145 8.21 5.15 13.70
C GLN A 145 8.68 3.72 13.43
N GLN A 146 7.84 2.73 13.76
CA GLN A 146 8.11 1.31 13.54
C GLN A 146 7.57 0.85 12.18
N CYS A 147 7.42 -0.47 11.99
CA CYS A 147 7.06 -1.08 10.71
C CYS A 147 5.74 -0.52 10.12
N ALA A 148 4.64 -0.56 10.88
CA ALA A 148 3.33 -0.05 10.44
C ALA A 148 3.35 1.47 10.21
N ASP A 149 4.03 2.18 11.09
CA ASP A 149 4.13 3.65 11.08
C ASP A 149 4.87 4.15 9.85
N THR A 150 5.86 3.41 9.36
CA THR A 150 6.57 3.74 8.12
C THR A 150 5.64 3.66 6.90
N VAL A 151 4.73 2.67 6.84
CA VAL A 151 3.71 2.60 5.77
C VAL A 151 2.72 3.76 5.89
N ILE A 152 2.25 4.04 7.10
CA ILE A 152 1.37 5.19 7.39
C ILE A 152 2.05 6.48 6.96
N ARG A 153 3.31 6.68 7.33
CA ARG A 153 4.12 7.86 7.01
C ARG A 153 4.22 8.08 5.50
N LEU A 154 4.66 7.07 4.76
CA LEU A 154 4.83 7.20 3.32
C LEU A 154 3.51 7.50 2.61
N HIS A 155 2.42 6.83 3.02
CA HIS A 155 1.09 7.13 2.51
C HIS A 155 0.68 8.57 2.82
N ALA A 156 0.95 9.05 4.04
CA ALA A 156 0.58 10.40 4.47
C ALA A 156 1.37 11.46 3.71
N GLU A 157 2.67 11.25 3.52
CA GLU A 157 3.54 12.15 2.77
C GLU A 157 3.17 12.20 1.28
N TRP A 158 2.79 11.05 0.69
CA TRP A 158 2.23 11.05 -0.66
C TRP A 158 0.96 11.90 -0.73
N ARG A 159 -0.03 11.67 0.15
CA ARG A 159 -1.26 12.47 0.22
C ARG A 159 -0.94 13.96 0.40
N TRP A 160 -0.01 14.30 1.29
CA TRP A 160 0.44 15.68 1.52
C TRP A 160 1.04 16.31 0.25
N SER A 161 1.90 15.57 -0.47
CA SER A 161 2.52 16.01 -1.73
C SER A 161 1.50 16.26 -2.84
N GLN A 162 0.34 15.59 -2.81
CA GLN A 162 -0.77 15.84 -3.72
C GLN A 162 -1.65 17.03 -3.29
N GLY A 163 -1.29 17.72 -2.20
CA GLY A 163 -2.08 18.81 -1.62
C GLY A 163 -3.28 18.33 -0.79
N ALA A 164 -3.44 17.03 -0.56
CA ALA A 164 -4.55 16.51 0.22
C ALA A 164 -4.42 16.90 1.69
N ARG A 165 -5.54 17.27 2.33
CA ARG A 165 -5.65 17.70 3.73
C ARG A 165 -6.73 16.95 4.53
N ASP A 166 -7.25 15.87 3.96
CA ASP A 166 -8.37 15.07 4.45
C ASP A 166 -7.96 13.69 5.01
N MET A 167 -6.65 13.39 5.09
CA MET A 167 -6.18 12.12 5.63
C MET A 167 -6.57 11.91 7.11
N SER A 168 -6.91 10.66 7.43
CA SER A 168 -7.17 10.17 8.78
C SER A 168 -6.59 8.78 8.92
N TYR A 169 -6.03 8.49 10.10
CA TYR A 169 -5.48 7.19 10.45
C TYR A 169 -6.15 6.65 11.70
N ARG A 170 -6.02 5.35 11.97
CA ARG A 170 -6.68 4.72 13.10
C ARG A 170 -5.72 4.38 14.22
N ALA A 171 -6.09 4.72 15.44
CA ALA A 171 -5.51 4.14 16.65
C ALA A 171 -5.87 2.65 16.75
N ALA A 172 -5.08 1.87 17.51
CA ALA A 172 -5.33 0.47 17.83
C ALA A 172 -6.72 0.23 18.45
N ALA A 173 -7.18 1.19 19.27
CA ALA A 173 -8.51 1.20 19.86
C ALA A 173 -9.64 1.55 18.88
N GLY A 174 -9.33 1.84 17.62
CA GLY A 174 -10.29 2.13 16.55
C GLY A 174 -10.68 3.60 16.40
N MET A 175 -10.17 4.51 17.25
CA MET A 175 -10.43 5.94 17.12
C MET A 175 -9.76 6.51 15.86
N GLU A 176 -10.53 7.28 15.08
CA GLU A 176 -10.02 8.06 13.95
C GLU A 176 -9.16 9.23 14.44
N LEU A 177 -8.04 9.42 13.74
CA LEU A 177 -7.05 10.44 13.99
C LEU A 177 -6.93 11.35 12.76
N PRO A 178 -7.91 12.20 12.46
CA PRO A 178 -7.87 13.05 11.26
C PRO A 178 -6.87 14.18 11.41
N TRP A 179 -6.12 14.47 10.33
CA TRP A 179 -5.22 15.63 10.27
C TRP A 179 -5.96 16.95 10.55
N SER A 180 -7.20 17.09 10.06
CA SER A 180 -7.99 18.32 10.21
C SER A 180 -8.19 18.77 11.66
N ARG A 181 -8.31 17.83 12.61
CA ARG A 181 -8.40 18.15 14.05
C ARG A 181 -7.06 18.61 14.63
N TRP A 182 -5.96 18.00 14.19
CA TRP A 182 -4.64 18.47 14.60
C TRP A 182 -4.33 19.87 14.05
N ALA A 183 -4.63 20.07 12.76
CA ALA A 183 -4.41 21.32 12.05
C ALA A 183 -5.25 22.47 12.62
N SER A 184 -6.44 22.18 13.18
CA SER A 184 -7.29 23.17 13.87
C SER A 184 -6.81 23.52 15.29
N GLY A 185 -5.79 22.83 15.80
CA GLY A 185 -5.15 23.13 17.08
C GLY A 185 -5.43 22.11 18.20
N GLU A 186 -6.17 21.03 17.92
CA GLU A 186 -6.41 19.98 18.90
C GLU A 186 -5.22 19.01 19.04
N ARG A 187 -5.12 18.34 20.18
CA ARG A 187 -4.08 17.35 20.50
C ARG A 187 -4.69 16.08 21.09
N ILE A 188 -4.05 14.95 20.79
CA ILE A 188 -4.41 13.64 21.31
C ILE A 188 -3.76 13.50 22.69
N VAL A 189 -4.57 13.24 23.71
CA VAL A 189 -4.09 12.96 25.07
C VAL A 189 -4.65 11.64 25.58
N PRO A 190 -3.90 10.91 26.42
CA PRO A 190 -4.43 9.73 27.10
C PRO A 190 -5.69 10.04 27.93
N LYS A 191 -6.63 9.10 27.94
CA LYS A 191 -7.82 9.11 28.80
C LYS A 191 -8.07 7.69 29.32
N GLY A 192 -7.41 7.33 30.42
CA GLY A 192 -7.44 5.96 30.93
C GLY A 192 -6.86 4.99 29.89
N ALA A 193 -7.64 3.99 29.50
CA ALA A 193 -7.27 3.01 28.46
C ALA A 193 -7.58 3.47 27.02
N SER A 194 -8.02 4.71 26.83
CA SER A 194 -8.34 5.29 25.52
C SER A 194 -7.60 6.61 25.32
N ILE A 195 -7.98 7.34 24.28
CA ILE A 195 -7.47 8.66 23.93
C ILE A 195 -8.63 9.63 23.73
N GLN A 196 -8.33 10.91 23.79
CA GLN A 196 -9.28 11.96 23.48
C GLN A 196 -8.58 13.13 22.81
N TRP A 197 -9.36 13.90 22.06
CA TRP A 197 -8.94 15.17 21.48
C TRP A 197 -9.27 16.31 22.46
N VAL A 198 -8.30 17.17 22.70
CA VAL A 198 -8.46 18.39 23.50
C VAL A 198 -7.83 19.58 22.78
N PRO A 199 -8.31 20.82 23.00
CA PRO A 199 -7.59 22.00 22.56
C PRO A 199 -6.16 22.00 23.13
N GLY A 200 -5.14 22.28 22.30
CA GLY A 200 -3.75 22.20 22.77
C GLY A 200 -2.74 23.10 22.05
N SER A 201 -3.13 23.80 20.99
CA SER A 201 -2.25 24.73 20.26
C SER A 201 -3.06 25.66 19.35
N LYS A 202 -2.38 26.58 18.67
CA LYS A 202 -2.97 27.35 17.56
C LYS A 202 -3.10 26.48 16.32
N ALA A 203 -4.04 26.84 15.44
CA ALA A 203 -4.18 26.20 14.14
C ALA A 203 -2.92 26.44 13.28
N VAL A 204 -2.38 25.37 12.70
CA VAL A 204 -1.16 25.39 11.89
C VAL A 204 -1.25 24.27 10.83
N ASP A 205 -1.21 24.66 9.55
CA ASP A 205 -1.23 23.76 8.39
C ASP A 205 0.09 23.88 7.60
N ASP A 206 1.17 23.41 8.21
CA ASP A 206 2.49 23.30 7.58
C ASP A 206 3.09 21.91 7.78
N HIS A 207 4.14 21.59 7.02
CA HIS A 207 4.75 20.25 7.05
C HIS A 207 5.39 19.93 8.41
N ALA A 208 5.90 20.94 9.13
CA ALA A 208 6.47 20.74 10.47
C ALA A 208 5.40 20.33 11.50
N SER A 209 4.21 20.93 11.45
CA SER A 209 3.04 20.54 12.23
C SER A 209 2.54 19.16 11.82
N PHE A 210 2.53 18.87 10.51
CA PHE A 210 2.18 17.57 9.95
C PHE A 210 3.09 16.45 10.46
N ARG A 211 4.40 16.68 10.52
CA ARG A 211 5.33 15.70 11.07
C ARG A 211 5.04 15.38 12.54
N LYS A 212 4.66 16.39 13.34
CA LYS A 212 4.27 16.17 14.76
C LYS A 212 2.93 15.43 14.89
N TYR A 213 1.99 15.69 13.98
CA TYR A 213 0.76 14.90 13.90
C TYR A 213 1.07 13.43 13.63
N LEU A 214 1.98 13.13 12.71
CA LEU A 214 2.38 11.75 12.43
C LEU A 214 3.01 11.08 13.66
N ASP A 215 3.88 11.76 14.42
CA ASP A 215 4.38 11.21 15.69
C ASP A 215 3.25 10.90 16.68
N ALA A 216 2.22 11.75 16.74
CA ALA A 216 1.05 11.50 17.57
C ALA A 216 0.21 10.31 17.05
N VAL A 217 0.12 10.11 15.73
CA VAL A 217 -0.52 8.91 15.15
C VAL A 217 0.27 7.65 15.52
N PHE A 218 1.60 7.67 15.40
CA PHE A 218 2.47 6.51 15.66
C PHE A 218 2.42 6.07 17.12
N ALA A 219 2.16 6.99 18.05
CA ALA A 219 1.98 6.65 19.47
C ALA A 219 0.74 5.76 19.74
N TRP A 220 -0.21 5.69 18.80
CA TRP A 220 -1.49 5.00 18.99
C TRP A 220 -1.85 4.02 17.88
N ALA A 221 -1.24 4.11 16.71
CA ALA A 221 -1.41 3.17 15.61
C ALA A 221 -0.52 1.93 15.80
N ASN A 222 -0.86 0.84 15.11
CA ASN A 222 -0.03 -0.36 15.03
C ASN A 222 -0.45 -1.22 13.83
N THR A 223 0.14 -2.42 13.69
CA THR A 223 -0.21 -3.35 12.60
C THR A 223 -1.68 -3.76 12.60
N VAL A 224 -2.32 -3.86 13.77
CA VAL A 224 -3.75 -4.18 13.88
C VAL A 224 -4.62 -3.04 13.35
N SER A 225 -4.32 -1.78 13.70
CA SER A 225 -5.10 -0.65 13.18
C SER A 225 -4.87 -0.44 11.69
N LEU A 226 -3.63 -0.58 11.21
CA LEU A 226 -3.28 -0.49 9.80
C LEU A 226 -4.01 -1.57 8.97
N GLU A 227 -4.02 -2.83 9.42
CA GLU A 227 -4.73 -3.90 8.72
C GLU A 227 -6.23 -3.61 8.64
N LYS A 228 -6.86 -3.20 9.75
CA LYS A 228 -8.29 -2.87 9.79
C LYS A 228 -8.67 -1.66 8.94
N GLN A 229 -7.73 -0.75 8.68
CA GLN A 229 -7.96 0.43 7.85
C GLN A 229 -7.79 0.11 6.35
N ALA A 230 -7.04 -0.93 6.02
CA ALA A 230 -6.72 -1.29 4.64
C ALA A 230 -7.69 -2.33 4.08
N ARG A 231 -7.86 -2.33 2.75
CA ARG A 231 -8.65 -3.36 2.06
C ARG A 231 -7.77 -4.53 1.66
N GLN A 232 -8.32 -5.73 1.63
CA GLN A 232 -7.68 -6.88 1.02
C GLN A 232 -7.52 -6.70 -0.50
N VAL A 233 -6.42 -7.20 -1.04
CA VAL A 233 -6.10 -7.15 -2.48
C VAL A 233 -5.93 -8.57 -3.00
N LEU A 234 -6.47 -8.85 -4.19
CA LEU A 234 -6.28 -10.14 -4.85
C LEU A 234 -4.86 -10.21 -5.45
N PRO A 235 -4.22 -11.39 -5.49
CA PRO A 235 -2.87 -11.52 -6.04
C PRO A 235 -2.71 -10.97 -7.47
N VAL A 236 -3.75 -11.07 -8.32
CA VAL A 236 -3.74 -10.55 -9.69
C VAL A 236 -3.63 -9.02 -9.75
N ASP A 237 -4.12 -8.32 -8.72
CA ASP A 237 -4.17 -6.86 -8.63
C ASP A 237 -2.97 -6.24 -7.92
N LEU A 238 -1.96 -7.04 -7.57
CA LEU A 238 -0.71 -6.60 -6.95
C LEU A 238 -0.09 -5.44 -7.73
N ARG A 239 0.21 -4.35 -7.02
CA ARG A 239 0.95 -3.20 -7.54
C ARG A 239 1.81 -2.53 -6.45
N ALA A 240 2.69 -1.63 -6.85
CA ALA A 240 3.42 -0.77 -5.93
C ALA A 240 2.44 0.05 -5.06
N GLY A 241 2.74 0.18 -3.76
CA GLY A 241 1.85 0.76 -2.75
C GLY A 241 1.00 -0.26 -1.99
N ASP A 242 0.93 -1.51 -2.46
CA ASP A 242 0.39 -2.62 -1.67
C ASP A 242 1.39 -3.04 -0.59
N PHE A 243 0.91 -3.72 0.45
CA PHE A 243 1.77 -4.25 1.50
C PHE A 243 1.25 -5.57 2.04
N PHE A 244 2.16 -6.43 2.47
CA PHE A 244 1.85 -7.66 3.20
C PHE A 244 1.92 -7.38 4.70
N ILE A 245 0.89 -7.77 5.45
CA ILE A 245 0.80 -7.45 6.88
C ILE A 245 0.33 -8.63 7.72
N LEU A 246 1.09 -8.93 8.77
CA LEU A 246 0.71 -9.89 9.80
C LEU A 246 0.44 -9.12 11.09
N PRO A 247 -0.83 -8.82 11.41
CA PRO A 247 -1.18 -8.02 12.59
C PRO A 247 -0.89 -8.81 13.87
N GLY A 248 -0.49 -8.11 14.93
CA GLY A 248 -0.23 -8.72 16.23
C GLY A 248 0.65 -7.89 17.14
N ASN A 249 1.00 -8.45 18.29
CA ASN A 249 1.98 -7.91 19.21
C ASN A 249 2.98 -9.03 19.62
N PRO A 250 4.10 -9.21 18.89
CA PRO A 250 4.53 -8.40 17.75
C PRO A 250 3.80 -8.74 16.44
N GLY A 251 3.62 -7.75 15.58
CA GLY A 251 3.20 -7.89 14.20
C GLY A 251 4.24 -7.28 13.26
N HIS A 252 4.09 -7.47 11.95
CA HIS A 252 5.02 -6.89 10.97
C HIS A 252 4.34 -6.58 9.63
N VAL A 253 4.94 -5.66 8.88
CA VAL A 253 4.49 -5.24 7.55
C VAL A 253 5.68 -5.05 6.61
N VAL A 254 5.50 -5.43 5.34
CA VAL A 254 6.45 -5.20 4.25
C VAL A 254 5.70 -4.54 3.09
N LEU A 255 6.22 -3.41 2.63
CA LEU A 255 5.66 -2.57 1.56
C LEU A 255 6.23 -2.98 0.19
N VAL A 256 5.37 -3.05 -0.82
CA VAL A 256 5.72 -3.24 -2.21
C VAL A 256 6.07 -1.88 -2.81
N LEU A 257 7.35 -1.65 -3.09
CA LEU A 257 7.87 -0.35 -3.55
C LEU A 257 7.80 -0.18 -5.07
N ASP A 258 8.00 -1.27 -5.80
CA ASP A 258 7.98 -1.31 -7.27
C ASP A 258 7.64 -2.74 -7.73
N VAL A 259 7.12 -2.86 -8.95
CA VAL A 259 6.77 -4.16 -9.57
C VAL A 259 7.25 -4.18 -11.01
N ALA A 260 7.90 -5.27 -11.39
CA ALA A 260 8.24 -5.57 -12.78
C ALA A 260 7.65 -6.91 -13.22
N ARG A 261 7.41 -7.05 -14.53
CA ARG A 261 6.77 -8.21 -15.14
C ARG A 261 7.60 -8.74 -16.30
N GLY A 262 7.82 -10.05 -16.27
CA GLY A 262 8.33 -10.87 -17.37
C GLY A 262 7.38 -12.06 -17.57
N LYS A 263 7.92 -13.29 -17.59
CA LYS A 263 7.10 -14.53 -17.50
C LYS A 263 6.36 -14.63 -16.16
N GLU A 264 6.97 -14.08 -15.13
CA GLU A 264 6.45 -13.96 -13.77
C GLU A 264 6.53 -12.50 -13.31
N ARG A 265 6.09 -12.20 -12.09
CA ARG A 265 6.22 -10.87 -11.50
C ARG A 265 7.35 -10.89 -10.48
N VAL A 266 8.08 -9.79 -10.42
CA VAL A 266 9.04 -9.49 -9.36
C VAL A 266 8.68 -8.17 -8.69
N ALA A 267 9.01 -8.04 -7.42
CA ALA A 267 8.72 -6.84 -6.62
C ALA A 267 9.96 -6.37 -5.86
N LEU A 268 10.12 -5.05 -5.74
CA LEU A 268 10.99 -4.47 -4.71
C LEU A 268 10.19 -4.39 -3.41
N LEU A 269 10.77 -4.89 -2.33
CA LEU A 269 10.14 -4.91 -1.01
C LEU A 269 10.93 -4.03 -0.04
N GLY A 270 10.21 -3.26 0.76
CA GLY A 270 10.78 -2.40 1.79
C GLY A 270 10.10 -2.55 3.13
N GLN A 271 10.81 -2.26 4.20
CA GLN A 271 10.27 -2.28 5.55
C GLN A 271 10.98 -1.25 6.43
N SER A 272 10.38 -0.92 7.57
CA SER A 272 11.12 -0.60 8.80
C SER A 272 10.88 -1.75 9.79
N PHE A 273 11.38 -1.68 11.01
CA PHE A 273 11.24 -2.76 12.00
C PHE A 273 11.09 -2.21 13.42
N MET A 274 11.19 -3.08 14.43
CA MET A 274 11.12 -2.73 15.86
C MET A 274 12.48 -3.02 16.51
N PRO A 275 13.14 -2.05 17.18
CA PRO A 275 12.69 -0.67 17.45
C PRO A 275 12.63 0.19 16.18
N ALA A 276 12.08 1.41 16.29
CA ALA A 276 12.04 2.39 15.22
C ALA A 276 13.44 2.58 14.61
N GLN A 277 13.51 2.51 13.28
CA GLN A 277 14.77 2.51 12.55
C GLN A 277 14.59 2.97 11.11
N ASN A 278 15.71 3.23 10.43
CA ASN A 278 15.67 3.63 9.02
C ASN A 278 14.90 2.58 8.20
N MET A 279 14.10 3.06 7.26
CA MET A 279 13.47 2.18 6.29
C MET A 279 14.51 1.63 5.32
N GLN A 280 14.44 0.34 5.04
CA GLN A 280 15.35 -0.36 4.15
C GLN A 280 14.63 -1.05 3.00
N VAL A 281 15.29 -1.07 1.84
CA VAL A 281 14.96 -1.97 0.72
C VAL A 281 15.62 -3.32 0.99
N LEU A 282 14.88 -4.41 0.85
CA LEU A 282 15.31 -5.76 1.18
C LEU A 282 16.04 -6.44 0.01
N ARG A 283 16.88 -7.43 0.30
CA ARG A 283 17.40 -8.38 -0.69
C ARG A 283 16.61 -9.68 -0.64
N ALA A 284 16.31 -10.20 -1.82
CA ALA A 284 15.73 -11.51 -2.02
C ALA A 284 16.75 -12.62 -1.68
N PRO A 285 16.28 -13.87 -1.47
CA PRO A 285 17.17 -14.99 -1.13
C PRO A 285 18.27 -15.28 -2.15
N ASP A 286 18.09 -14.89 -3.41
CA ASP A 286 19.09 -14.99 -4.48
C ASP A 286 20.17 -13.89 -4.42
N GLY A 287 20.08 -12.96 -3.47
CA GLY A 287 20.98 -11.83 -3.26
C GLY A 287 20.63 -10.58 -4.07
N GLY A 288 19.69 -10.67 -5.02
CA GLY A 288 19.18 -9.55 -5.80
C GLY A 288 18.19 -8.68 -4.99
N PRO A 289 17.84 -7.47 -5.47
CA PRO A 289 16.87 -6.61 -4.80
C PRO A 289 15.41 -6.98 -5.15
N TRP A 290 15.21 -7.74 -6.23
CA TRP A 290 13.91 -8.08 -6.79
C TRP A 290 13.42 -9.45 -6.32
N PHE A 291 12.33 -9.48 -5.57
CA PHE A 291 11.70 -10.70 -5.08
C PHE A 291 10.79 -11.29 -6.15
N HIS A 292 10.98 -12.56 -6.47
CA HIS A 292 10.00 -13.32 -7.24
C HIS A 292 8.71 -13.49 -6.42
N VAL A 293 7.58 -13.04 -6.96
CA VAL A 293 6.29 -13.08 -6.27
C VAL A 293 5.33 -14.03 -6.98
N ASP A 294 5.22 -15.24 -6.43
CA ASP A 294 4.38 -16.34 -6.91
C ASP A 294 3.16 -16.52 -5.98
N PRO A 295 1.92 -16.31 -6.45
CA PRO A 295 0.69 -16.52 -5.67
C PRO A 295 0.52 -17.91 -5.06
N SER A 296 1.23 -18.92 -5.55
CA SER A 296 1.19 -20.29 -5.01
C SER A 296 2.09 -20.51 -3.79
N LYS A 297 2.95 -19.53 -3.45
CA LYS A 297 3.91 -19.59 -2.34
C LYS A 297 3.80 -18.34 -1.48
N ASP A 298 4.02 -18.50 -0.18
CA ASP A 298 4.13 -17.35 0.71
C ASP A 298 5.37 -16.51 0.34
N VAL A 299 5.27 -15.20 0.56
CA VAL A 299 6.36 -14.25 0.30
C VAL A 299 7.36 -14.32 1.45
N ASP A 300 8.52 -14.92 1.19
CA ASP A 300 9.61 -15.02 2.14
C ASP A 300 10.45 -13.74 2.18
N THR A 301 10.76 -13.27 3.39
CA THR A 301 11.53 -12.04 3.60
C THR A 301 12.56 -12.26 4.71
N PRO A 302 13.73 -11.61 4.65
CA PRO A 302 14.89 -12.01 5.47
C PRO A 302 14.81 -11.67 6.97
N PHE A 303 13.72 -11.03 7.44
CA PHE A 303 13.59 -10.53 8.82
C PHE A 303 12.34 -11.00 9.54
N TRP A 304 11.44 -11.73 8.87
CA TRP A 304 10.18 -12.15 9.45
C TRP A 304 9.72 -13.48 8.87
N LYS A 305 8.75 -14.12 9.52
CA LYS A 305 8.11 -15.31 8.95
C LYS A 305 7.44 -14.99 7.60
N PRO A 306 7.30 -15.98 6.70
CA PRO A 306 6.70 -15.77 5.39
C PRO A 306 5.29 -15.16 5.46
N PHE A 307 4.97 -14.33 4.47
CA PHE A 307 3.69 -13.65 4.35
C PHE A 307 2.77 -14.40 3.36
N PRO A 308 1.64 -14.97 3.80
CA PRO A 308 0.66 -15.54 2.89
C PRO A 308 0.00 -14.46 2.05
N TRP A 309 -0.39 -14.78 0.81
CA TRP A 309 -1.06 -13.83 -0.08
C TRP A 309 -2.39 -13.31 0.44
N GLY A 310 -3.05 -14.05 1.33
CA GLY A 310 -4.22 -13.58 2.07
C GLY A 310 -3.94 -12.36 2.96
N SER A 311 -2.68 -12.04 3.23
CA SER A 311 -2.24 -10.86 4.00
C SER A 311 -1.98 -9.60 3.17
N LEU A 312 -2.15 -9.67 1.84
CA LEU A 312 -1.96 -8.50 0.96
C LEU A 312 -3.07 -7.47 1.20
N ARG A 313 -2.66 -6.22 1.39
CA ARG A 313 -3.53 -5.08 1.71
C ARG A 313 -3.16 -3.83 0.92
N ARG A 314 -4.11 -2.91 0.81
CA ARG A 314 -3.93 -1.58 0.21
C ARG A 314 -4.69 -0.52 1.02
N LEU A 315 -4.05 0.61 1.30
CA LEU A 315 -4.71 1.79 1.87
C LEU A 315 -5.54 2.52 0.80
N PRO A 316 -6.62 3.21 1.18
CA PRO A 316 -7.42 3.98 0.23
C PRO A 316 -6.62 5.16 -0.36
N GLU A 317 -6.64 5.29 -1.68
CA GLU A 317 -6.01 6.37 -2.45
C GLU A 317 -6.96 7.54 -2.68
#